data_AF-A0A7Y5NV49-F1
#
_entry.id   AF-A0A7Y5NV49-F1
#
_cell.length_a   1.000
_cell.length_b   1.000
_cell.length_c   1.000
_cell.angle_alpha   90.00
_cell.angle_beta   90.00
_cell.angle_gamma   90.00
#
_symmetry.space_group_name_H-M   'P 1'
#
loop_
_entity.id
_entity.type
_entity.pdbx_description
1 polymer ?
#
loop_
_entity_poly.entity_id
_entity_poly.type
_entity_poly.pdbx_seq_one_letter_code
_entity_poly.pdbx_strand_id
1 'polypeptide(L)'
;MVLSLFAVACASNSSSSTPTAETTGDTAEQTAEPTHTTEPTASAPPTATANAGGSDDAREMTATECKVLGQKQGDLTRSDQTATLSEKLTPAQRKSALESIDKFATQQATKWEEGCLETLVGKMASEQALKCAMAAKTVAAFATCIEGPPK
;
A
#
# COMPACT_ATOMS: atom_id res chain seq x y z
N MET A 1 -32.24 -11.89 54.24
CA MET A 1 -32.74 -13.17 53.70
C MET A 1 -32.39 -13.18 52.22
N VAL A 2 -31.61 -14.05 51.61
CA VAL A 2 -30.91 -15.32 51.94
C VAL A 2 -29.74 -15.38 50.93
N LEU A 3 -28.49 -15.38 51.40
CA LEU A 3 -27.46 -16.42 51.19
C LEU A 3 -27.40 -17.11 49.81
N SER A 4 -26.25 -17.01 49.14
CA SER A 4 -25.31 -18.12 48.80
C SER A 4 -24.32 -17.63 47.72
N LEU A 5 -23.00 -17.49 47.95
CA LEU A 5 -21.93 -18.48 48.21
C LEU A 5 -21.72 -19.51 47.08
N PHE A 6 -20.63 -19.34 46.30
CA PHE A 6 -19.73 -20.37 45.73
C PHE A 6 -18.40 -19.67 45.34
N ALA A 7 -17.31 -19.79 46.12
CA ALA A 7 -16.22 -20.80 46.06
C ALA A 7 -15.32 -20.64 44.81
N VAL A 8 -14.16 -19.96 44.91
CA VAL A 8 -12.79 -20.46 45.21
C VAL A 8 -12.26 -21.52 44.23
N ALA A 9 -11.26 -21.14 43.42
CA ALA A 9 -10.11 -22.00 43.09
C ALA A 9 -8.91 -21.14 42.65
N CYS A 10 -7.96 -20.95 43.57
CA CYS A 10 -6.59 -20.54 43.29
C CYS A 10 -5.85 -21.67 42.57
N ALA A 11 -5.04 -21.35 41.56
CA ALA A 11 -3.85 -22.13 41.23
C ALA A 11 -2.67 -21.17 41.11
N SER A 12 -1.95 -21.07 42.23
CA SER A 12 -0.66 -20.43 42.38
C SER A 12 0.39 -21.15 41.55
N ASN A 13 1.17 -20.42 40.75
CA ASN A 13 2.53 -20.85 40.42
C ASN A 13 3.49 -19.73 40.82
N SER A 14 3.97 -19.84 42.06
CA SER A 14 4.99 -18.98 42.65
C SER A 14 6.37 -19.34 42.10
N SER A 15 7.16 -18.35 41.70
CA SER A 15 8.58 -18.28 42.06
C SER A 15 9.08 -16.83 42.02
N SER A 16 9.66 -16.46 43.17
CA SER A 16 10.27 -15.20 43.61
C SER A 16 11.26 -14.59 42.61
N SER A 17 11.46 -13.26 42.54
CA SER A 17 12.18 -12.48 43.58
C SER A 17 11.95 -10.97 43.44
N THR A 18 11.72 -10.28 44.56
CA THR A 18 11.72 -8.81 44.77
C THR A 18 13.16 -8.32 45.12
N PRO A 19 13.53 -7.00 45.13
CA PRO A 19 12.85 -5.92 45.88
C PRO A 19 12.72 -4.53 45.21
N THR A 20 11.62 -3.86 45.57
CA THR A 20 11.48 -2.47 46.07
C THR A 20 12.19 -1.30 45.37
N ALA A 21 11.40 -0.34 44.88
CA ALA A 21 11.45 1.07 45.32
C ALA A 21 10.19 1.84 44.86
N GLU A 22 9.54 2.48 45.83
CA GLU A 22 8.45 3.44 45.64
C GLU A 22 8.95 4.71 44.92
N THR A 23 8.14 5.29 44.04
CA THR A 23 8.13 6.74 43.80
C THR A 23 6.75 7.16 43.28
N THR A 24 6.09 7.95 44.12
CA THR A 24 4.95 8.83 43.85
C THR A 24 5.19 9.69 42.60
N GLY A 25 4.21 9.73 41.69
CA GLY A 25 4.26 10.56 40.50
C GLY A 25 2.88 10.71 39.85
N ASP A 26 2.19 11.75 40.29
CA ASP A 26 0.99 12.38 39.71
C ASP A 26 1.05 12.51 38.17
N THR A 27 -0.04 12.17 37.48
CA THR A 27 -0.62 12.84 36.29
C THR A 27 -1.55 11.85 35.57
N ALA A 28 -2.85 11.97 35.84
CA ALA A 28 -3.89 11.54 34.91
C ALA A 28 -4.08 12.62 33.84
N GLU A 29 -4.63 12.21 32.69
CA GLU A 29 -5.02 13.05 31.54
C GLU A 29 -3.83 13.35 30.59
N GLN A 30 -3.85 13.02 29.30
CA GLN A 30 -4.94 13.26 28.35
C GLN A 30 -4.76 12.42 27.06
N THR A 31 -5.88 11.87 26.61
CA THR A 31 -6.16 11.31 25.29
C THR A 31 -5.70 12.21 24.14
N ALA A 32 -4.92 11.66 23.21
CA ALA A 32 -4.96 12.02 21.78
C ALA A 32 -4.30 10.90 20.98
N GLU A 33 -5.08 9.87 20.68
CA GLU A 33 -4.78 8.92 19.61
C GLU A 33 -4.82 9.69 18.28
N PRO A 34 -3.74 9.76 17.49
CA PRO A 34 -3.87 10.31 16.15
C PRO A 34 -4.57 9.26 15.30
N THR A 35 -5.88 9.44 15.15
CA THR A 35 -6.71 8.75 14.17
C THR A 35 -6.24 9.15 12.77
N HIS A 36 -5.16 8.53 12.30
CA HIS A 36 -4.86 8.49 10.88
C HIS A 36 -5.73 7.39 10.25
N THR A 37 -7.03 7.68 10.14
CA THR A 37 -7.84 7.13 9.06
C THR A 37 -7.36 7.76 7.78
N THR A 38 -6.40 7.12 7.15
CA THR A 38 -6.30 7.12 5.70
C THR A 38 -5.96 5.69 5.36
N GLU A 39 -7.04 4.93 5.16
CA GLU A 39 -7.02 3.64 4.50
C GLU A 39 -6.03 3.71 3.34
N PRO A 40 -5.03 2.81 3.26
CA PRO A 40 -4.26 2.72 2.04
C PRO A 40 -5.28 2.37 0.98
N THR A 41 -5.57 3.31 0.07
CA THR A 41 -6.19 2.97 -1.20
C THR A 41 -5.22 2.00 -1.83
N ALA A 42 -5.47 0.72 -1.57
CA ALA A 42 -4.80 -0.39 -2.21
C ALA A 42 -5.12 -0.18 -3.68
N SER A 43 -4.15 0.36 -4.43
CA SER A 43 -4.13 0.16 -5.87
C SER A 43 -4.11 -1.35 -6.03
N ALA A 44 -5.29 -1.89 -6.30
CA ALA A 44 -5.52 -3.30 -6.51
C ALA A 44 -4.55 -3.77 -7.60
N PRO A 45 -4.11 -5.04 -7.55
CA PRO A 45 -3.44 -5.63 -8.70
C PRO A 45 -4.27 -5.37 -9.96
N PRO A 46 -3.63 -5.20 -11.13
CA PRO A 46 -4.36 -4.94 -12.37
C PRO A 46 -5.40 -6.04 -12.54
N THR A 47 -6.67 -5.69 -12.37
CA THR A 47 -7.78 -6.60 -12.67
C THR A 47 -8.02 -6.46 -14.16
N ALA A 48 -7.02 -6.85 -14.95
CA ALA A 48 -6.98 -6.52 -16.34
C ALA A 48 -7.98 -7.39 -17.09
N THR A 49 -9.14 -6.81 -17.40
CA THR A 49 -9.82 -7.17 -18.63
C THR A 49 -8.92 -6.61 -19.71
N ALA A 50 -8.12 -7.45 -20.36
CA ALA A 50 -7.41 -7.04 -21.57
C ALA A 50 -8.46 -6.42 -22.48
N ASN A 51 -8.45 -5.10 -22.63
CA ASN A 51 -9.30 -4.41 -23.57
C ASN A 51 -8.82 -4.86 -24.95
N ALA A 52 -9.34 -5.99 -25.40
CA ALA A 52 -9.34 -6.43 -26.78
C ALA A 52 -10.32 -5.51 -27.54
N GLY A 53 -10.06 -4.20 -27.49
CA GLY A 53 -10.56 -3.30 -28.50
C GLY A 53 -9.85 -3.71 -29.77
N GLY A 54 -10.61 -4.26 -30.72
CA GLY A 54 -10.12 -4.74 -32.01
C GLY A 54 -9.50 -3.62 -32.83
N SER A 55 -8.26 -3.28 -32.50
CA SER A 55 -7.36 -2.49 -33.33
C SER A 55 -6.39 -3.46 -33.99
N ASP A 56 -6.12 -3.24 -35.28
CA ASP A 56 -5.25 -4.09 -36.11
C ASP A 56 -3.78 -4.20 -35.62
N ASP A 57 -3.44 -3.53 -34.50
CA ASP A 57 -2.13 -3.48 -33.84
C ASP A 57 -2.15 -4.12 -32.43
N ALA A 58 -2.90 -5.21 -32.25
CA ALA A 58 -2.83 -6.00 -31.03
C ALA A 58 -1.63 -6.94 -31.09
N ARG A 59 -0.87 -7.03 -30.01
CA ARG A 59 0.26 -7.97 -29.90
C ARG A 59 0.31 -8.63 -28.54
N GLU A 60 1.02 -9.75 -28.48
CA GLU A 60 1.22 -10.49 -27.24
C GLU A 60 2.01 -9.66 -26.23
N MET A 61 1.55 -9.64 -24.99
CA MET A 61 2.27 -9.08 -23.85
C MET A 61 3.40 -10.02 -23.44
N THR A 62 4.60 -9.46 -23.30
CA THR A 62 5.78 -10.20 -22.87
C THR A 62 6.09 -9.98 -21.38
N ALA A 63 6.84 -10.91 -20.78
CA ALA A 63 7.32 -10.74 -19.40
C ALA A 63 8.19 -9.49 -19.23
N THR A 64 9.00 -9.14 -20.23
CA THR A 64 9.82 -7.92 -20.22
C THR A 64 8.96 -6.66 -20.15
N GLU A 65 7.81 -6.65 -20.81
CA GLU A 65 6.90 -5.51 -20.79
C GLU A 65 6.17 -5.36 -19.47
N CYS A 66 5.77 -6.48 -18.85
CA CYS A 66 5.25 -6.45 -17.49
C CYS A 66 6.25 -5.81 -16.53
N LYS A 67 7.54 -6.14 -16.64
CA LYS A 67 8.58 -5.50 -15.84
C LYS A 67 8.70 -4.00 -16.11
N VAL A 68 8.75 -3.59 -17.39
CA VAL A 68 8.88 -2.16 -17.75
C VAL A 68 7.67 -1.35 -17.29
N LEU A 69 6.45 -1.88 -17.45
CA LEU A 69 5.22 -1.24 -17.03
C LEU A 69 5.10 -1.20 -15.48
N GLY A 70 5.53 -2.25 -14.78
CA GLY A 70 5.60 -2.25 -13.32
C GLY A 70 6.56 -1.19 -12.78
N GLN A 71 7.75 -1.08 -13.38
CA GLN A 71 8.70 0.00 -13.07
C GLN A 71 8.09 1.39 -13.30
N LYS A 72 7.44 1.58 -14.46
CA LYS A 72 6.75 2.82 -14.78
C LYS A 72 5.69 3.17 -13.72
N GLN A 73 4.91 2.20 -13.25
CA GLN A 73 3.93 2.44 -12.19
C GLN A 73 4.57 2.79 -10.85
N GLY A 74 5.69 2.15 -10.49
CA GLY A 74 6.47 2.53 -9.31
C GLY A 74 6.96 3.97 -9.37
N ASP A 75 7.52 4.38 -10.50
CA ASP A 75 8.02 5.75 -10.69
C ASP A 75 6.89 6.79 -10.61
N LEU A 76 5.75 6.50 -11.23
CA LEU A 76 4.55 7.33 -11.13
C LEU A 76 4.04 7.41 -9.70
N THR A 77 4.01 6.28 -8.97
CA THR A 77 3.60 6.24 -7.57
C THR A 77 4.52 7.10 -6.71
N ARG A 78 5.85 7.00 -6.92
CA ARG A 78 6.84 7.83 -6.21
C ARG A 78 6.59 9.31 -6.49
N SER A 79 6.38 9.68 -7.75
CA SER A 79 6.12 11.06 -8.18
C SER A 79 4.85 11.61 -7.53
N ASP A 80 3.73 10.90 -7.68
CA ASP A 80 2.42 11.31 -7.17
C ASP A 80 2.46 11.47 -5.64
N GLN A 81 3.01 10.48 -4.92
CA GLN A 81 3.13 10.54 -3.46
C GLN A 81 4.06 11.66 -3.00
N THR A 82 5.18 11.88 -3.68
CA THR A 82 6.11 12.97 -3.34
C THR A 82 5.46 14.34 -3.52
N ALA A 83 4.61 14.50 -4.54
CA ALA A 83 3.88 15.74 -4.79
C ALA A 83 2.85 16.06 -3.68
N THR A 84 2.44 15.07 -2.88
CA THR A 84 1.54 15.29 -1.73
C THR A 84 2.27 15.75 -0.46
N LEU A 85 3.62 15.72 -0.43
CA LEU A 85 4.37 16.09 0.76
C LEU A 85 4.24 17.59 1.06
N SER A 86 3.90 17.90 2.31
CA SER A 86 3.83 19.29 2.78
C SER A 86 5.18 20.01 2.68
N GLU A 87 5.15 21.26 2.23
CA GLU A 87 6.33 22.14 2.23
C GLU A 87 6.83 22.45 3.65
N LYS A 88 5.97 22.29 4.67
CA LYS A 88 6.28 22.58 6.08
C LYS A 88 7.09 21.48 6.77
N LEU A 89 7.37 20.36 6.10
CA LEU A 89 8.18 19.29 6.68
C LEU A 89 9.62 19.75 6.92
N THR A 90 10.15 19.41 8.08
CA THR A 90 11.58 19.53 8.35
C THR A 90 12.39 18.62 7.42
N PRO A 91 13.69 18.87 7.20
CA PRO A 91 14.53 17.99 6.39
C PRO A 91 14.52 16.52 6.84
N ALA A 92 14.52 16.28 8.15
CA ALA A 92 14.48 14.93 8.72
C ALA A 92 13.14 14.22 8.43
N GLN A 93 12.02 14.90 8.61
CA GLN A 93 10.69 14.35 8.30
C GLN A 93 10.53 14.09 6.80
N ARG A 94 11.00 15.03 5.96
CA ARG A 94 10.98 14.86 4.50
C ARG A 94 11.79 13.65 4.08
N LYS A 95 12.98 13.44 4.64
CA LYS A 95 13.80 12.26 4.36
C LYS A 95 13.07 10.96 4.72
N SER A 96 12.53 10.87 5.92
CA SER A 96 11.78 9.68 6.37
C SER A 96 10.52 9.42 5.52
N ALA A 97 9.82 10.48 5.11
CA ALA A 97 8.68 10.37 4.21
C ALA A 97 9.09 9.86 2.83
N LEU A 98 10.19 10.37 2.25
CA LEU A 98 10.72 9.90 0.97
C LEU A 98 11.15 8.43 1.02
N GLU A 99 11.79 7.98 2.09
CA GLU A 99 12.15 6.55 2.29
C GLU A 99 10.90 5.67 2.35
N SER A 100 9.85 6.12 3.04
CA SER A 100 8.58 5.40 3.13
C SER A 100 7.86 5.35 1.78
N ILE A 101 7.86 6.45 1.04
CA ILE A 101 7.32 6.53 -0.33
C ILE A 101 8.07 5.59 -1.26
N ASP A 102 9.41 5.55 -1.19
CA ASP A 102 10.21 4.69 -2.05
C ASP A 102 9.92 3.20 -1.82
N LYS A 103 9.80 2.81 -0.55
CA LYS A 103 9.39 1.44 -0.18
C LYS A 103 8.00 1.12 -0.71
N PHE A 104 7.03 2.02 -0.54
CA PHE A 104 5.67 1.83 -1.04
C PHE A 104 5.62 1.74 -2.57
N ALA A 105 6.29 2.65 -3.27
CA ALA A 105 6.39 2.67 -4.72
C ALA A 105 7.01 1.37 -5.27
N THR A 106 8.07 0.87 -4.63
CA THR A 106 8.71 -0.40 -4.99
C THR A 106 7.73 -1.57 -4.81
N GLN A 107 7.00 -1.62 -3.68
CA GLN A 107 6.00 -2.67 -3.46
C GLN A 107 4.86 -2.62 -4.49
N GLN A 108 4.41 -1.42 -4.87
CA GLN A 108 3.38 -1.26 -5.90
C GLN A 108 3.89 -1.69 -7.28
N ALA A 109 5.14 -1.38 -7.63
CA ALA A 109 5.77 -1.87 -8.85
C ALA A 109 5.82 -3.40 -8.90
N THR A 110 6.27 -4.04 -7.82
CA THR A 110 6.35 -5.50 -7.72
C THR A 110 4.99 -6.15 -7.84
N LYS A 111 3.99 -5.69 -7.07
CA LYS A 111 2.63 -6.24 -7.13
C LYS A 111 2.01 -6.11 -8.52
N TRP A 112 2.25 -4.98 -9.18
CA TRP A 112 1.74 -4.79 -10.53
C TRP A 112 2.43 -5.70 -11.53
N GLU A 113 3.77 -5.81 -11.46
CA GLU A 113 4.55 -6.72 -12.30
C GLU A 113 4.08 -8.17 -12.12
N GLU A 114 3.95 -8.64 -10.88
CA GLU A 114 3.44 -9.99 -10.56
C GLU A 114 2.04 -10.22 -11.15
N GLY A 115 1.11 -9.29 -10.92
CA GLY A 115 -0.23 -9.38 -11.50
C GLY A 115 -0.23 -9.38 -13.03
N CYS A 116 0.65 -8.60 -13.67
CA CYS A 116 0.82 -8.59 -15.11
C CYS A 116 1.38 -9.93 -15.63
N LEU A 117 2.40 -10.48 -14.96
CA LEU A 117 2.99 -11.76 -15.31
C LEU A 117 1.96 -12.90 -15.24
N GLU A 118 1.12 -12.90 -14.21
CA GLU A 118 0.10 -13.91 -14.00
C GLU A 118 -1.09 -13.79 -14.97
N THR A 119 -1.52 -12.56 -15.27
CA THR A 119 -2.82 -12.34 -15.91
C THR A 119 -2.74 -11.84 -17.36
N LEU A 120 -1.61 -11.27 -17.78
CA LEU A 120 -1.47 -10.57 -19.06
C LEU A 120 -0.46 -11.20 -20.00
N VAL A 121 0.63 -11.80 -19.52
CA VAL A 121 1.61 -12.45 -20.40
C VAL A 121 0.94 -13.54 -21.25
N GLY A 122 1.26 -13.58 -22.54
CA GLY A 122 0.62 -14.49 -23.49
C GLY A 122 -0.74 -14.01 -24.00
N LYS A 123 -1.28 -12.89 -23.47
CA LYS A 123 -2.52 -12.29 -23.96
C LYS A 123 -2.25 -11.13 -24.89
N MET A 124 -3.22 -10.87 -25.76
CA MET A 124 -3.18 -9.74 -26.68
C MET A 124 -3.47 -8.44 -25.93
N ALA A 125 -2.56 -7.48 -26.08
CA ALA A 125 -2.70 -6.12 -25.58
C ALA A 125 -2.68 -5.13 -26.76
N SER A 126 -3.46 -4.06 -26.65
CA SER A 126 -3.45 -2.96 -27.62
C SER A 126 -2.12 -2.20 -27.55
N GLU A 127 -1.40 -2.11 -28.66
CA GLU A 127 -0.16 -1.33 -28.70
C GLU A 127 -0.39 0.15 -28.33
N GLN A 128 -1.56 0.70 -28.66
CA GLN A 128 -1.96 2.05 -28.29
C GLN A 128 -2.11 2.20 -26.77
N ALA A 129 -2.74 1.23 -26.09
CA ALA A 129 -2.89 1.24 -24.64
C ALA A 129 -1.54 1.21 -23.92
N LEU A 130 -0.60 0.40 -24.42
CA LEU A 130 0.76 0.32 -23.87
C LEU A 130 1.54 1.62 -24.07
N LYS A 131 1.45 2.23 -25.26
CA LYS A 131 2.04 3.56 -25.52
C LYS A 131 1.44 4.64 -24.61
N CYS A 132 0.12 4.63 -24.42
CA CYS A 132 -0.59 5.50 -23.49
C CYS A 132 -0.04 5.36 -22.07
N ALA A 133 0.04 4.12 -21.56
CA ALA A 133 0.52 3.84 -20.21
C ALA A 133 1.97 4.32 -20.00
N MET A 134 2.84 4.08 -20.97
CA MET A 134 4.24 4.56 -20.90
C MET A 134 4.35 6.09 -20.95
N ALA A 135 3.45 6.77 -21.66
CA ALA A 135 3.38 8.23 -21.74
C ALA A 135 2.71 8.88 -20.51
N ALA A 136 2.00 8.10 -19.68
CA ALA A 136 1.27 8.60 -18.52
C ALA A 136 2.17 9.38 -17.55
N LYS A 137 1.57 10.37 -16.89
CA LYS A 137 2.23 11.27 -15.94
C LYS A 137 1.77 11.10 -14.49
N THR A 138 0.70 10.35 -14.28
CA THR A 138 0.15 10.01 -12.96
C THR A 138 -0.28 8.55 -12.96
N VAL A 139 -0.38 7.95 -11.77
CA VAL A 139 -0.89 6.59 -11.60
C VAL A 139 -2.31 6.47 -12.14
N ALA A 140 -3.15 7.49 -11.96
CA ALA A 140 -4.52 7.51 -12.48
C ALA A 140 -4.58 7.47 -14.01
N ALA A 141 -3.73 8.24 -14.69
CA ALA A 141 -3.66 8.22 -16.16
C ALA A 141 -3.12 6.87 -16.66
N PHE A 142 -2.13 6.30 -15.97
CA PHE A 142 -1.62 4.97 -16.28
C PHE A 142 -2.71 3.91 -16.18
N ALA A 143 -3.47 3.89 -15.07
CA ALA A 143 -4.58 2.96 -14.88
C ALA A 143 -5.65 3.13 -15.97
N THR A 144 -5.99 4.37 -16.31
CA THR A 144 -6.95 4.67 -17.38
C THR A 144 -6.51 4.08 -18.73
N CYS A 145 -5.21 4.11 -19.05
CA CYS A 145 -4.69 3.54 -20.28
C CYS A 145 -4.81 2.01 -20.33
N ILE A 146 -4.63 1.32 -19.19
CA ILE A 146 -4.63 -0.15 -19.12
C ILE A 146 -6.05 -0.71 -18.94
N GLU A 147 -6.84 -0.10 -18.08
CA GLU A 147 -8.14 -0.62 -17.61
C GLU A 147 -9.33 0.05 -18.31
N GLY A 148 -9.09 1.20 -18.94
CA GLY A 148 -10.15 2.10 -19.42
C GLY A 148 -10.59 3.09 -18.34
N PRO A 149 -11.55 3.99 -18.66
CA PRO A 149 -12.05 4.96 -17.68
C PRO A 149 -12.75 4.26 -16.50
N PRO A 150 -12.72 4.86 -15.30
CA PRO A 150 -13.45 4.34 -14.15
C PRO A 150 -14.95 4.26 -14.49
N LYS A 151 -15.59 3.13 -14.13
CA LYS A 151 -17.03 2.92 -14.31
C LYS A 151 -17.84 3.52 -13.17
#